data_AF-Q3UN63-F1
#
_entry.id   AF-Q3UN63-F1
#
_cell.length_a   1.000
_cell.length_b   1.000
_cell.length_c   1.000
_cell.angle_alpha   90.00
_cell.angle_beta   90.00
_cell.angle_gamma   90.00
#
_symmetry.space_group_name_H-M   'P 1'
#
loop_
_entity.id
_entity.type
_entity.pdbx_description
1 polymer ?
#
loop_
_entity_poly.entity_id
_entity_poly.type
_entity_poly.pdbx_seq_one_letter_code
_entity_poly.pdbx_strand_id
1 'polypeptide(L)'
;MSCQSQPSLLHKYMGIFFSTMSSEELLGSLDSFDAREDDIFLVSYPKSGTHWLAEVIERIPDAGITLTSPIELGDISKFEELKRIPKRRAIPTHLNYEMLPVTVKQKQCKIIYIVRNPKDTAVSMFHYYRDNPNLPSTETWAAFLELFLKGDDCGCLPSPCLCPNLAMFLL
;
A
#
# COMPACT_ATOMS: atom_id res chain seq x y z
N MET A 1 13.03 -35.25 -14.40
CA MET A 1 13.27 -34.38 -13.23
C MET A 1 12.35 -33.19 -13.38
N SER A 2 11.25 -33.15 -12.64
CA SER A 2 10.24 -32.10 -12.72
C SER A 2 10.84 -30.78 -12.23
N CYS A 3 10.91 -29.80 -13.12
CA CYS A 3 11.20 -28.41 -12.77
C CYS A 3 9.99 -27.90 -11.98
N GLN A 4 10.05 -27.98 -10.66
CA GLN A 4 9.10 -27.25 -9.81
C GLN A 4 9.46 -25.77 -9.96
N SER A 5 8.69 -25.04 -10.78
CA SER A 5 8.75 -23.59 -10.83
C SER A 5 8.47 -23.05 -9.43
N GLN A 6 9.45 -22.42 -8.80
CA GLN A 6 9.21 -21.77 -7.52
C GLN A 6 8.09 -20.73 -7.69
N PRO A 7 7.11 -20.67 -6.78
CA PRO A 7 6.05 -19.67 -6.85
C PRO A 7 6.69 -18.27 -6.80
N SER A 8 6.28 -17.38 -7.69
CA SER A 8 6.77 -16.01 -7.71
C SER A 8 6.36 -15.28 -6.43
N LEU A 9 7.27 -14.53 -5.82
CA LEU A 9 6.99 -13.74 -4.60
C LEU A 9 6.04 -12.56 -4.86
N LEU A 10 5.89 -12.17 -6.13
CA LEU A 10 4.99 -11.13 -6.60
C LEU A 10 4.02 -11.70 -7.63
N HIS A 11 2.86 -11.07 -7.77
CA HIS A 11 1.88 -11.30 -8.84
C HIS A 11 1.43 -9.95 -9.40
N LYS A 12 0.80 -9.95 -10.60
CA LYS A 12 0.26 -8.73 -11.21
C LYS A 12 -1.25 -8.68 -11.06
N TYR A 13 -1.76 -7.56 -10.57
CA TYR A 13 -3.19 -7.22 -10.56
C TYR A 13 -3.37 -5.85 -11.22
N MET A 14 -4.26 -5.75 -12.21
CA MET A 14 -4.49 -4.52 -12.97
C MET A 14 -3.22 -3.85 -13.53
N GLY A 15 -2.23 -4.66 -13.92
CA GLY A 15 -0.95 -4.19 -14.47
C GLY A 15 0.10 -3.77 -13.43
N ILE A 16 -0.22 -3.82 -12.14
CA ILE A 16 0.64 -3.42 -11.01
C ILE A 16 1.13 -4.66 -10.27
N PHE A 17 2.36 -4.64 -9.77
CA PHE A 17 2.89 -5.74 -8.95
C PHE A 17 2.45 -5.64 -7.49
N PHE A 18 2.00 -6.75 -6.94
CA PHE A 18 1.64 -6.94 -5.55
C PHE A 18 2.38 -8.15 -4.96
N SER A 19 2.63 -8.12 -3.65
CA SER A 19 3.09 -9.31 -2.93
C SER A 19 2.03 -10.41 -3.02
N THR A 20 2.45 -11.68 -3.08
CA THR A 20 1.51 -12.80 -2.99
C THR A 20 0.80 -12.92 -1.63
N MET A 21 1.23 -12.14 -0.63
CA MET A 21 0.48 -11.96 0.60
C MET A 21 -0.79 -11.14 0.42
N SER A 22 -0.93 -10.39 -0.68
CA SER A 22 -2.18 -9.75 -1.09
C SER A 22 -2.87 -10.69 -2.06
N SER A 23 -4.00 -11.29 -1.67
CA SER A 23 -4.70 -12.21 -2.54
C SER A 23 -5.38 -11.46 -3.70
N GLU A 24 -5.42 -12.07 -4.88
CA GLU A 24 -6.10 -11.48 -6.04
C GLU A 24 -7.59 -11.28 -5.76
N GLU A 25 -8.20 -12.19 -4.99
CA GLU A 25 -9.60 -12.09 -4.59
C GLU A 25 -9.86 -10.91 -3.66
N LEU A 26 -8.93 -10.62 -2.73
CA LEU A 26 -9.01 -9.43 -1.87
C LEU A 26 -8.94 -8.16 -2.73
N LEU A 27 -7.96 -8.07 -3.63
CA LEU A 27 -7.78 -6.93 -4.52
C LEU A 27 -8.99 -6.72 -5.44
N GLY A 28 -9.52 -7.82 -6.01
CA GLY A 28 -10.76 -7.81 -6.81
C GLY A 28 -12.02 -7.43 -6.03
N SER A 29 -11.97 -7.50 -4.70
CA SER A 29 -13.11 -7.23 -3.82
C SER A 29 -12.97 -5.91 -3.05
N LEU A 30 -11.99 -5.04 -3.39
CA LEU A 30 -11.74 -3.78 -2.68
C LEU A 30 -13.00 -2.91 -2.52
N ASP A 31 -13.84 -2.80 -3.55
CA ASP A 31 -15.08 -2.03 -3.50
C ASP A 31 -16.17 -2.63 -2.59
N SER A 32 -16.01 -3.88 -2.12
CA SER A 32 -16.89 -4.46 -1.11
C SER A 32 -16.57 -3.99 0.32
N PHE A 33 -15.44 -3.29 0.52
CA PHE A 33 -15.10 -2.71 1.80
C PHE A 33 -16.10 -1.62 2.20
N ASP A 34 -16.66 -1.74 3.40
CA ASP A 34 -17.57 -0.76 3.96
C ASP A 34 -16.81 0.23 4.85
N ALA A 35 -16.54 1.41 4.29
CA ALA A 35 -15.89 2.51 5.00
C ALA A 35 -16.84 3.16 6.02
N ARG A 36 -16.29 3.72 7.09
CA ARG A 36 -17.01 4.54 8.06
C ARG A 36 -16.61 5.99 7.86
N GLU A 37 -17.52 6.92 8.15
CA GLU A 37 -17.25 8.36 8.00
C GLU A 37 -16.10 8.84 8.91
N ASP A 38 -15.85 8.14 10.03
CA ASP A 38 -14.79 8.47 10.96
C ASP A 38 -13.45 7.79 10.64
N ASP A 39 -13.38 6.92 9.64
CA ASP A 39 -12.14 6.25 9.25
C ASP A 39 -11.07 7.26 8.81
N ILE A 40 -9.82 6.90 9.08
CA ILE A 40 -8.62 7.59 8.62
C ILE A 40 -7.83 6.63 7.76
N PHE A 41 -7.44 7.06 6.56
CA PHE A 41 -6.55 6.30 5.68
C PHE A 41 -5.16 6.90 5.71
N LEU A 42 -4.16 6.08 6.04
CA LEU A 42 -2.75 6.45 6.05
C LEU A 42 -2.12 5.95 4.74
N VAL A 43 -2.10 6.82 3.74
CA VAL A 43 -1.72 6.46 2.38
C VAL A 43 -0.27 6.86 2.14
N SER A 44 0.50 5.97 1.51
CA SER A 44 1.87 6.27 1.11
C SER A 44 2.31 5.37 -0.02
N TYR A 45 3.23 5.82 -0.86
CA TYR A 45 4.03 4.86 -1.63
C TYR A 45 4.94 4.08 -0.69
N PRO A 46 5.20 2.77 -0.89
CA PRO A 46 6.12 2.01 -0.06
C PRO A 46 7.46 2.74 0.15
N LYS A 47 8.01 2.65 1.36
CA LYS A 47 9.28 3.31 1.74
C LYS A 47 9.26 4.85 1.77
N SER A 48 8.06 5.45 1.73
CA SER A 48 7.89 6.91 1.82
C SER A 48 7.54 7.43 3.23
N GLY A 49 7.50 6.56 4.24
CA GLY A 49 7.30 6.97 5.65
C GLY A 49 6.11 6.34 6.37
N THR A 50 5.53 5.27 5.83
CA THR A 50 4.33 4.58 6.35
C THR A 50 4.42 4.22 7.83
N HIS A 51 5.49 3.54 8.24
CA HIS A 51 5.67 3.09 9.63
C HIS A 51 5.86 4.28 10.57
N TRP A 52 6.59 5.31 10.14
CA TRP A 52 6.78 6.52 10.94
C TRP A 52 5.47 7.27 11.13
N LEU A 53 4.68 7.43 10.06
CA LEU A 53 3.35 8.03 10.12
C LEU A 53 2.42 7.23 11.05
N ALA A 54 2.38 5.91 10.91
CA ALA A 54 1.56 5.04 11.74
C ALA A 54 1.92 5.18 13.23
N GLU A 55 3.22 5.16 13.57
CA GLU A 55 3.69 5.37 14.94
C GLU A 55 3.28 6.75 15.48
N VAL A 56 3.40 7.80 14.67
CA VAL A 56 2.93 9.14 15.08
C VAL A 56 1.44 9.13 15.43
N ILE A 57 0.60 8.44 14.66
CA ILE A 57 -0.84 8.32 14.92
C ILE A 57 -1.10 7.52 16.22
N GLU A 58 -0.37 6.43 16.45
CA GLU A 58 -0.50 5.63 17.68
C GLU A 58 -0.10 6.39 18.94
N ARG A 59 0.81 7.38 18.84
CA ARG A 59 1.27 8.19 19.98
C ARG A 59 0.40 9.40 20.30
N ILE A 60 -0.67 9.67 19.53
CA ILE A 60 -1.59 10.76 19.88
C ILE A 60 -2.38 10.36 21.14
N PRO A 61 -2.25 11.10 22.26
CA PRO A 61 -2.87 10.73 23.52
C PRO A 61 -4.40 10.78 23.42
N ASP A 62 -5.07 9.81 24.05
CA ASP A 62 -6.53 9.71 24.18
C ASP A 62 -7.33 9.84 22.87
N ALA A 63 -6.70 9.51 21.73
CA ALA A 63 -7.30 9.69 20.41
C ALA A 63 -8.49 8.74 20.12
N GLY A 64 -8.63 7.65 20.88
CA GLY A 64 -9.69 6.66 20.67
C GLY A 64 -9.60 5.92 19.32
N ILE A 65 -8.41 5.90 18.71
CA ILE A 65 -8.14 5.30 17.39
C ILE A 65 -7.51 3.91 17.56
N THR A 66 -7.86 2.98 16.67
CA THR A 66 -7.17 1.70 16.47
C THR A 66 -6.43 1.72 15.14
N LEU A 67 -5.10 1.60 15.16
CA LEU A 67 -4.31 1.34 13.96
C LEU A 67 -4.53 -0.12 13.52
N THR A 68 -4.81 -0.32 12.23
CA THR A 68 -5.09 -1.65 11.66
C THR A 68 -3.90 -2.18 10.85
N SER A 69 -3.99 -3.44 10.43
CA SER A 69 -3.13 -3.95 9.36
C SER A 69 -3.52 -3.31 8.00
N PRO A 70 -2.62 -3.33 7.00
CA PRO A 70 -2.93 -2.79 5.68
C PRO A 70 -4.17 -3.43 5.06
N ILE A 71 -5.02 -2.61 4.42
CA ILE A 71 -6.29 -3.08 3.85
C ILE A 71 -6.09 -4.08 2.70
N GLU A 72 -4.99 -3.94 1.96
CA GLU A 72 -4.64 -4.80 0.82
C GLU A 72 -3.88 -6.07 1.21
N LEU A 73 -3.62 -6.32 2.50
CA LEU A 73 -2.85 -7.49 2.96
C LEU A 73 -3.78 -8.65 3.35
N GLY A 74 -3.44 -9.87 2.94
CA GLY A 74 -4.19 -11.10 3.24
C GLY A 74 -5.23 -11.43 2.17
N ASP A 75 -6.31 -12.05 2.62
CA ASP A 75 -7.42 -12.57 1.84
C ASP A 75 -8.74 -11.88 2.22
N ILE A 76 -9.87 -12.26 1.59
CA ILE A 76 -11.18 -11.57 1.75
C ILE A 76 -11.62 -11.45 3.22
N SER A 77 -11.17 -12.36 4.08
CA SER A 77 -11.37 -12.34 5.53
C SER A 77 -10.97 -11.00 6.18
N LYS A 78 -10.01 -10.26 5.57
CA LYS A 78 -9.57 -8.94 6.00
C LYS A 78 -10.72 -7.95 6.19
N PHE A 79 -11.71 -7.93 5.30
CA PHE A 79 -12.82 -6.97 5.43
C PHE A 79 -13.68 -7.25 6.66
N GLU A 80 -13.88 -8.52 7.00
CA GLU A 80 -14.60 -8.91 8.21
C GLU A 80 -13.78 -8.58 9.48
N GLU A 81 -12.46 -8.76 9.45
CA GLU A 81 -11.57 -8.31 10.54
C GLU A 81 -11.70 -6.79 10.79
N LEU A 82 -11.62 -5.99 9.73
CA LEU A 82 -11.74 -4.53 9.83
C LEU A 82 -13.14 -4.11 10.26
N LYS A 83 -14.19 -4.84 9.88
CA LYS A 83 -15.58 -4.58 10.27
C LYS A 83 -15.79 -4.79 11.77
N ARG A 84 -15.10 -5.76 12.38
CA ARG A 84 -15.21 -6.09 13.81
C ARG A 84 -14.57 -5.08 14.74
N ILE A 85 -13.65 -4.24 14.26
CA ILE A 85 -13.00 -3.21 15.08
C ILE A 85 -14.04 -2.17 15.48
N PRO A 86 -14.40 -2.01 16.77
CA PRO A 86 -15.50 -1.13 17.16
C PRO A 86 -15.09 0.34 17.28
N LYS A 87 -13.79 0.62 17.40
CA LYS A 87 -13.22 1.96 17.52
C LYS A 87 -13.03 2.61 16.15
N ARG A 88 -12.74 3.91 16.17
CA ARG A 88 -12.29 4.67 15.01
C ARG A 88 -11.03 4.03 14.41
N ARG A 89 -11.02 3.78 13.10
CA ARG A 89 -9.93 3.02 12.46
C ARG A 89 -8.93 3.96 11.79
N ALA A 90 -7.64 3.69 11.98
CA ALA A 90 -6.57 4.21 11.13
C ALA A 90 -6.05 3.06 10.26
N ILE A 91 -6.34 3.13 8.97
CA ILE A 91 -6.13 2.05 8.01
C ILE A 91 -4.96 2.43 7.10
N PRO A 92 -3.79 1.80 7.25
CA PRO A 92 -2.68 2.03 6.34
C PRO A 92 -2.95 1.38 4.98
N THR A 93 -2.45 2.00 3.91
CA THR A 93 -2.53 1.41 2.57
C THR A 93 -1.48 1.97 1.62
N HIS A 94 -1.09 1.15 0.66
CA HIS A 94 -0.25 1.51 -0.47
C HIS A 94 -1.01 1.64 -1.79
N LEU A 95 -2.33 1.38 -1.80
CA LEU A 95 -3.16 1.45 -3.01
C LEU A 95 -3.08 2.83 -3.68
N ASN A 96 -3.14 2.85 -5.02
CA ASN A 96 -3.39 4.09 -5.74
C ASN A 96 -4.82 4.58 -5.55
N TYR A 97 -5.07 5.78 -6.02
CA TYR A 97 -6.37 6.41 -5.92
C TYR A 97 -7.44 5.63 -6.69
N GLU A 98 -7.09 5.00 -7.81
CA GLU A 98 -8.00 4.22 -8.65
C GLU A 98 -8.53 3.00 -7.88
N MET A 99 -7.66 2.24 -7.23
CA MET A 99 -7.98 1.02 -6.46
C MET A 99 -8.50 1.29 -5.05
N LEU A 100 -8.41 2.53 -4.55
CA LEU A 100 -9.00 2.87 -3.26
C LEU A 100 -10.52 2.62 -3.28
N PRO A 101 -11.08 1.90 -2.28
CA PRO A 101 -12.50 1.52 -2.29
C PRO A 101 -13.43 2.71 -2.52
N VAL A 102 -14.43 2.53 -3.38
CA VAL A 102 -15.38 3.59 -3.75
C VAL A 102 -16.09 4.19 -2.53
N THR A 103 -16.38 3.39 -1.51
CA THR A 103 -17.04 3.82 -0.27
C THR A 103 -16.21 4.85 0.50
N VAL A 104 -14.88 4.77 0.45
CA VAL A 104 -13.94 5.73 1.06
C VAL A 104 -14.06 7.09 0.37
N LYS A 105 -14.13 7.08 -0.98
CA LYS A 105 -14.31 8.29 -1.80
C LYS A 105 -15.67 8.93 -1.55
N GLN A 106 -16.73 8.12 -1.51
CA GLN A 106 -18.11 8.58 -1.29
C GLN A 106 -18.33 9.16 0.10
N LYS A 107 -17.80 8.52 1.14
CA LYS A 107 -17.91 9.00 2.53
C LYS A 107 -16.89 10.09 2.88
N GLN A 108 -15.99 10.41 1.96
CA GLN A 108 -14.94 11.41 2.13
C GLN A 108 -14.16 11.21 3.43
N CYS A 109 -13.80 9.95 3.72
CA CYS A 109 -13.00 9.60 4.89
C CYS A 109 -11.70 10.42 4.90
N LYS A 110 -11.13 10.66 6.08
CA LYS A 110 -9.92 11.47 6.19
C LYS A 110 -8.73 10.72 5.59
N ILE A 111 -8.00 11.34 4.68
CA ILE A 111 -6.80 10.76 4.06
C ILE A 111 -5.58 11.57 4.50
N ILE A 112 -4.57 10.89 5.04
CA ILE A 112 -3.24 11.44 5.27
C ILE A 112 -2.31 10.77 4.27
N TYR A 113 -1.88 11.53 3.26
CA TYR A 113 -0.95 11.05 2.25
C TYR A 113 0.47 11.53 2.58
N ILE A 114 1.41 10.60 2.79
CA ILE A 114 2.83 10.92 3.01
C ILE A 114 3.65 10.55 1.78
N VAL A 115 4.42 11.53 1.30
CA VAL A 115 5.33 11.40 0.17
C VAL A 115 6.76 11.68 0.61
N ARG A 116 7.70 10.99 -0.03
CA ARG A 116 9.14 11.19 0.12
C ARG A 116 9.77 11.45 -1.24
N ASN A 117 10.89 12.17 -1.27
CA ASN A 117 11.67 12.37 -2.48
C ASN A 117 11.91 11.02 -3.19
N PRO A 118 11.57 10.89 -4.50
CA PRO A 118 11.59 9.60 -5.19
C PRO A 118 12.99 8.99 -5.29
N LYS A 119 14.06 9.80 -5.27
CA LYS A 119 15.44 9.29 -5.29
C LYS A 119 15.76 8.55 -3.99
N ASP A 120 15.40 9.12 -2.85
CA ASP A 120 15.60 8.49 -1.54
C ASP A 120 14.69 7.28 -1.34
N THR A 121 13.45 7.39 -1.81
CA THR A 121 12.49 6.28 -1.82
C THR A 121 13.03 5.10 -2.61
N ALA A 122 13.57 5.33 -3.81
CA ALA A 122 14.15 4.28 -4.65
C ALA A 122 15.30 3.56 -3.94
N VAL A 123 16.24 4.30 -3.34
CA VAL A 123 17.35 3.69 -2.57
C VAL A 123 16.82 2.86 -1.40
N SER A 124 15.82 3.36 -0.67
CA SER A 124 15.22 2.63 0.44
C SER A 124 14.48 1.37 -0.02
N MET A 125 13.83 1.42 -1.19
CA MET A 125 13.12 0.29 -1.80
C MET A 125 14.09 -0.77 -2.32
N PHE A 126 15.23 -0.38 -2.90
CA PHE A 126 16.29 -1.31 -3.28
C PHE A 126 16.79 -2.14 -2.09
N HIS A 127 17.12 -1.49 -0.97
CA HIS A 127 17.53 -2.21 0.24
C HIS A 127 16.41 -3.11 0.78
N TYR A 128 15.16 -2.66 0.68
CA TYR A 128 14.02 -3.48 1.09
C TYR A 128 13.86 -4.73 0.23
N TYR A 129 14.01 -4.62 -1.10
CA TYR A 129 14.04 -5.76 -2.01
C TYR A 129 15.20 -6.71 -1.72
N ARG A 130 16.38 -6.15 -1.40
CA ARG A 130 17.58 -6.94 -1.14
C ARG A 130 17.49 -7.75 0.15
N ASP A 131 16.95 -7.13 1.20
CA ASP A 131 17.04 -7.64 2.56
C ASP A 131 15.71 -8.29 3.05
N ASN A 132 14.59 -8.15 2.32
CA ASN A 132 13.31 -8.75 2.66
C ASN A 132 13.07 -10.06 1.87
N PRO A 133 12.96 -11.22 2.53
CA PRO A 133 12.74 -12.51 1.86
C PRO A 133 11.38 -12.61 1.16
N ASN A 134 10.43 -11.72 1.46
CA ASN A 134 9.12 -11.67 0.81
C ASN A 134 9.16 -10.94 -0.55
N LEU A 135 10.32 -10.41 -0.95
CA LEU A 135 10.52 -9.71 -2.22
C LEU A 135 11.62 -10.38 -3.03
N PRO A 136 11.51 -10.36 -4.37
CA PRO A 136 12.55 -10.91 -5.24
C PRO A 136 13.78 -10.01 -5.18
N SER A 137 14.85 -10.49 -4.52
CA SER A 137 16.09 -9.72 -4.40
C SER A 137 16.66 -9.34 -5.78
N THR A 138 17.09 -8.08 -5.91
CA THR A 138 17.77 -7.58 -7.10
C THR A 138 19.28 -7.57 -6.87
N GLU A 139 20.05 -8.09 -7.82
CA GLU A 139 21.51 -8.22 -7.67
C GLU A 139 22.24 -6.87 -7.60
N THR A 140 21.78 -5.86 -8.36
CA THR A 140 22.44 -4.56 -8.44
C THR A 140 21.46 -3.40 -8.31
N TRP A 141 21.96 -2.27 -7.79
CA TRP A 141 21.21 -1.01 -7.73
C TRP A 141 20.71 -0.57 -9.12
N ALA A 142 21.54 -0.69 -10.16
CA ALA A 142 21.17 -0.30 -11.51
C ALA A 142 19.98 -1.10 -12.05
N ALA A 143 19.98 -2.41 -11.85
CA ALA A 143 18.86 -3.28 -12.24
C ALA A 143 17.57 -2.89 -11.50
N PHE A 144 17.66 -2.62 -10.19
CA PHE A 144 16.50 -2.15 -9.43
C PHE A 144 16.00 -0.77 -9.91
N LEU A 145 16.91 0.18 -10.18
CA LEU A 145 16.53 1.51 -10.61
C LEU A 145 15.78 1.48 -11.95
N GLU A 146 16.17 0.61 -12.88
CA GLU A 146 15.43 0.40 -14.13
C GLU A 146 14.01 -0.13 -13.90
N LEU A 147 13.83 -1.07 -12.95
CA LEU A 147 12.51 -1.57 -12.56
C LEU A 147 11.65 -0.45 -11.94
N PHE A 148 12.23 0.31 -11.02
CA PHE A 148 11.58 1.44 -10.35
C PHE A 148 11.13 2.53 -11.35
N LEU A 149 11.97 2.86 -12.33
CA LEU A 149 11.62 3.85 -13.36
C LEU A 149 10.52 3.36 -14.31
N LYS A 150 10.42 2.05 -14.53
CA LYS A 150 9.32 1.43 -15.30
C LYS A 150 8.03 1.27 -14.48
N GLY A 151 8.10 1.39 -13.15
CA GLY A 151 7.00 1.05 -12.25
C GLY A 151 6.73 -0.46 -12.17
N ASP A 152 7.75 -1.28 -12.44
CA ASP A 152 7.69 -2.75 -12.33
C ASP A 152 8.12 -3.25 -10.93
N ASP A 153 8.15 -2.37 -9.94
CA ASP A 153 8.31 -2.71 -8.51
C ASP A 153 6.95 -2.90 -7.81
N CYS A 154 6.95 -3.38 -6.56
CA CYS A 154 5.76 -3.67 -5.76
C CYS A 154 5.12 -2.42 -5.16
N GLY A 155 5.05 -1.33 -5.92
CA GLY A 155 4.45 -0.06 -5.54
C GLY A 155 3.17 0.17 -6.31
N CYS A 156 2.05 0.35 -5.61
CA CYS A 156 0.76 0.47 -6.28
C CYS A 156 0.51 1.82 -6.95
N LEU A 157 1.46 2.75 -6.92
CA LEU A 157 1.32 4.04 -7.60
C LEU A 157 2.06 3.97 -8.95
N PRO A 158 1.43 4.41 -10.04
CA PRO A 158 2.14 4.58 -11.30
C PRO A 158 3.33 5.53 -11.05
N SER A 159 4.38 5.36 -11.85
CA SER A 159 5.64 6.13 -11.76
C SER A 159 5.41 7.59 -11.31
N PRO A 160 6.31 8.17 -10.47
CA PRO A 160 6.14 9.50 -9.88
C PRO A 160 5.90 10.65 -10.90
N CYS A 161 6.02 10.37 -12.20
CA CYS A 161 5.82 11.30 -13.30
C CYS A 161 4.39 11.35 -13.88
N LEU A 162 3.45 10.50 -13.44
CA LEU A 162 2.17 10.31 -14.16
C LEU A 162 0.87 10.70 -13.41
N CYS A 163 0.94 11.34 -12.25
CA CYS A 163 -0.26 11.91 -11.61
C CYS A 163 -0.32 13.45 -11.76
N PRO A 164 -0.81 13.99 -12.90
CA PRO A 164 -1.08 15.42 -13.03
C PRO A 164 -2.25 15.91 -12.16
N ASN A 165 -3.07 15.01 -11.59
CA ASN A 165 -4.30 15.37 -10.88
C ASN A 165 -4.22 15.31 -9.34
N LEU A 166 -3.07 14.97 -8.74
CA LEU A 166 -2.93 15.01 -7.27
C LEU A 166 -2.64 16.44 -6.73
N ALA A 167 -2.61 17.44 -7.61
CA ALA A 167 -2.45 18.85 -7.23
C ALA A 167 -3.70 19.47 -6.59
N MET A 168 -4.82 18.75 -6.46
CA MET A 168 -6.11 19.33 -6.03
C MET A 168 -6.56 18.99 -4.60
N PHE A 169 -5.69 18.42 -3.76
CA PHE A 169 -6.05 18.11 -2.35
C PHE A 169 -4.93 18.39 -1.33
N LEU A 170 -4.02 19.31 -1.64
CA LEU A 170 -3.12 19.90 -0.65
C LEU A 170 -3.54 21.34 -0.35
N LEU A 171 -4.69 21.52 0.29
CA LEU A 171 -5.05 22.66 1.15
C LEU A 171 -6.10 22.21 2.18
#